data_AF-A0A973UE12-F1
#
_entry.id   AF-A0A973UE12-F1
#
_cell.length_a   1.000
_cell.length_b   1.000
_cell.length_c   1.000
_cell.angle_alpha   90.00
_cell.angle_beta   90.00
_cell.angle_gamma   90.00
#
_symmetry.space_group_name_H-M   'P 1'
#
loop_
_entity.id
_entity.type
_entity.pdbx_description
1 polymer ?
#
loop_
_entity_poly.entity_id
_entity_poly.type
_entity_poly.pdbx_seq_one_letter_code
_entity_poly.pdbx_strand_id
1 'polypeptide(L)'
;LPGVPGIGEKTAAKLLTEFGDLAGIMAAVDDPKAKLTPSQRKRLDESRPYVAVAPTVVRVADDVPLPDVDTALPHTPRDPAGLDELALRWGLGGSLQRLLVTLGA
;
A
#
# COMPACT_ATOMS: atom_id res chain seq x y z
N LEU A 1 -6.61 3.90 9.55
CA LEU A 1 -5.78 5.07 9.95
C LEU A 1 -6.63 6.33 9.80
N PRO A 2 -6.82 7.13 10.85
CA PRO A 2 -7.80 8.24 10.86
C PRO A 2 -7.42 9.42 9.95
N GLY A 3 -6.15 9.58 9.58
CA GLY A 3 -5.68 10.72 8.80
C GLY A 3 -5.63 12.03 9.60
N VAL A 4 -5.33 13.12 8.91
CA VAL A 4 -5.31 14.47 9.49
C VAL A 4 -6.73 15.06 9.45
N PRO A 5 -7.36 15.37 10.59
CA PRO A 5 -8.73 15.88 10.62
C PRO A 5 -8.91 17.14 9.76
N GLY A 6 -9.89 17.09 8.85
CA GLY A 6 -10.19 18.21 7.95
C GLY A 6 -9.21 18.40 6.78
N ILE A 7 -8.25 17.50 6.59
CA ILE A 7 -7.45 17.41 5.37
C ILE A 7 -7.89 16.14 4.62
N GLY A 8 -8.90 16.29 3.77
CA GLY A 8 -9.35 15.22 2.87
C GLY A 8 -8.51 15.12 1.60
N GLU A 9 -8.77 14.10 0.78
CA GLU A 9 -8.03 13.77 -0.45
C GLU A 9 -7.81 14.97 -1.37
N LYS A 10 -8.87 15.74 -1.67
CA LYS A 10 -8.78 16.93 -2.53
C LYS A 10 -7.82 18.00 -1.99
N THR A 11 -7.81 18.19 -0.67
CA THR A 11 -6.90 19.14 -0.03
C THR A 11 -5.49 18.59 -0.02
N ALA A 12 -5.31 17.31 0.33
CA ALA A 12 -4.03 16.63 0.32
C ALA A 12 -3.37 16.69 -1.08
N ALA A 13 -4.13 16.39 -2.14
CA ALA A 13 -3.65 16.45 -3.52
C ALA A 13 -3.16 17.86 -3.89
N LYS A 14 -3.91 18.91 -3.55
CA LYS A 14 -3.49 20.30 -3.78
C LYS A 14 -2.22 20.66 -3.03
N LEU A 15 -2.11 20.23 -1.77
CA LEU A 15 -0.91 20.46 -0.96
C LEU A 15 0.31 19.73 -1.55
N LEU A 16 0.13 18.50 -2.03
CA LEU A 16 1.18 17.75 -2.73
C LEU A 16 1.56 18.42 -4.05
N THR A 17 0.59 18.94 -4.83
CA THR A 17 0.90 19.70 -6.05
C THR A 17 1.70 20.97 -5.77
N GLU A 18 1.36 21.70 -4.71
CA GLU A 18 2.03 22.97 -4.36
C GLU A 18 3.40 22.75 -3.70
N PHE A 19 3.53 21.75 -2.82
CA PHE A 19 4.70 21.56 -1.94
C PHE A 19 5.49 20.28 -2.21
N GLY A 20 5.10 19.49 -3.21
CA GLY A 20 5.78 18.28 -3.67
C GLY A 20 5.43 17.03 -2.86
N ASP A 21 5.87 16.98 -1.61
CA ASP A 21 5.73 15.80 -0.76
C ASP A 21 5.34 16.16 0.69
N LEU A 22 5.23 15.14 1.55
CA LEU A 22 4.87 15.33 2.95
C LEU A 22 5.90 16.19 3.70
N ALA A 23 7.19 16.06 3.39
CA ALA A 23 8.24 16.83 4.05
C ALA A 23 8.15 18.31 3.64
N GLY A 24 7.92 18.60 2.36
CA GLY A 24 7.69 19.93 1.84
C GLY A 24 6.42 20.57 2.43
N ILE A 25 5.34 19.80 2.59
CA ILE A 25 4.12 20.27 3.26
C ILE A 25 4.43 20.67 4.71
N MET A 26 5.16 19.83 5.46
CA MET A 26 5.49 20.13 6.86
C MET A 26 6.47 21.31 6.99
N ALA A 27 7.43 21.47 6.07
CA ALA A 27 8.28 22.65 6.01
C ALA A 27 7.47 23.94 5.74
N ALA A 28 6.45 23.86 4.88
CA ALA A 28 5.54 24.98 4.65
C ALA A 28 4.72 25.36 5.90
N VAL A 29 4.42 24.40 6.79
CA VAL A 29 3.75 24.66 8.08
C VAL A 29 4.65 25.49 9.02
N ASP A 30 5.97 25.39 8.88
CA ASP A 30 6.94 26.17 9.66
C ASP A 30 7.24 27.55 9.04
N ASP A 31 7.01 27.74 7.73
CA ASP A 31 7.22 29.03 7.05
C ASP A 31 5.94 29.90 7.07
N PRO A 32 5.92 31.05 7.76
CA PRO A 32 4.78 31.97 7.78
C PRO A 32 4.42 32.56 6.41
N LYS A 33 5.37 32.58 5.47
CA LYS A 33 5.17 33.11 4.11
C LYS A 33 4.64 32.06 3.13
N ALA A 34 4.67 30.78 3.49
CA ALA A 34 4.15 29.72 2.65
C ALA A 34 2.64 29.88 2.45
N LYS A 35 2.16 29.49 1.25
CA LYS A 35 0.75 29.62 0.82
C LYS A 35 -0.16 28.56 1.45
N LEU A 36 -0.17 28.47 2.78
CA LEU A 36 -1.12 27.67 3.55
C LEU A 36 -2.20 28.59 4.12
N THR A 37 -3.46 28.16 4.03
CA THR A 37 -4.51 28.86 4.76
C THR A 37 -4.31 28.70 6.27
N PRO A 38 -4.79 29.64 7.11
CA PRO A 38 -4.67 29.52 8.56
C PRO A 38 -5.24 28.21 9.12
N SER A 39 -6.34 27.71 8.53
CA SER A 39 -6.97 26.44 8.93
C SER A 39 -6.14 25.22 8.53
N GLN A 40 -5.51 25.22 7.35
CA GLN A 40 -4.61 24.15 6.92
C GLN A 40 -3.39 24.08 7.83
N ARG A 41 -2.76 25.23 8.09
CA ARG A 41 -1.60 25.33 8.98
C ARG A 41 -1.93 24.78 10.37
N LYS A 42 -3.02 25.26 10.98
CA LYS A 42 -3.47 24.79 12.30
C LYS A 42 -3.69 23.27 12.34
N ARG A 43 -4.41 22.71 11.37
CA ARG A 43 -4.73 21.26 11.34
C ARG A 43 -3.48 20.39 11.19
N LEU A 44 -2.55 20.80 10.34
CA LEU A 44 -1.29 20.08 10.12
C LEU A 44 -0.37 20.20 11.34
N ASP A 45 -0.32 21.38 11.97
CA ASP A 45 0.46 21.64 13.18
C ASP A 45 -0.05 20.80 14.38
N GLU A 46 -1.36 20.79 14.62
CA GLU A 46 -2.01 19.96 15.66
C GLU A 46 -1.83 18.46 15.40
N SER A 47 -1.61 18.06 14.15
CA SER A 47 -1.44 16.65 13.76
C SER A 47 0.02 16.21 13.62
N ARG A 48 1.00 17.05 13.99
CA ARG A 48 2.44 16.70 13.90
C ARG A 48 2.79 15.34 14.47
N PRO A 49 2.33 14.95 15.69
CA PRO A 49 2.70 13.65 16.26
C PRO A 49 2.19 12.48 15.41
N TYR A 50 0.98 12.62 14.84
CA TYR A 50 0.41 11.62 13.94
C TYR A 50 1.19 11.56 12.62
N VAL A 51 1.43 12.71 11.99
CA VAL A 51 2.11 12.81 10.70
C VAL A 51 3.55 12.31 10.77
N ALA A 52 4.22 12.45 11.92
CA ALA A 52 5.58 11.95 12.11
C ALA A 52 5.66 10.41 12.07
N VAL A 53 4.66 9.71 12.60
CA VAL A 53 4.65 8.23 12.70
C VAL A 53 3.89 7.58 11.53
N ALA A 54 2.94 8.29 10.92
CA ALA A 54 2.11 7.76 9.85
C ALA A 54 2.90 7.16 8.66
N PRO A 55 4.03 7.73 8.18
CA PRO A 55 4.81 7.15 7.10
C PRO A 55 5.30 5.73 7.40
N THR A 56 5.69 5.43 8.65
CA THR A 56 6.14 4.09 9.07
C THR A 56 5.03 3.05 9.00
N VAL A 57 3.78 3.45 9.21
CA VAL A 57 2.63 2.53 9.21
C VAL A 57 1.98 2.43 7.82
N VAL A 58 2.06 3.49 7.02
CA VAL A 58 1.40 3.58 5.70
C VAL A 58 2.29 3.07 4.58
N ARG A 59 3.60 3.37 4.62
CA ARG A 59 4.53 2.90 3.58
C ARG A 59 4.75 1.41 3.75
N VAL A 60 4.80 0.69 2.63
CA VAL A 60 5.22 -0.71 2.63
C VAL A 60 6.68 -0.79 3.07
N ALA A 61 7.03 -1.83 3.82
CA ALA A 61 8.42 -2.16 4.08
C ALA A 61 9.04 -2.75 2.80
N ASP A 62 10.12 -2.15 2.32
CA ASP A 62 10.88 -2.56 1.13
C ASP A 62 12.19 -3.28 1.48
N ASP A 63 12.48 -3.43 2.77
CA ASP A 63 13.70 -4.00 3.34
C ASP A 63 13.44 -5.32 4.09
N VAL A 64 12.29 -5.94 3.84
CA VAL A 64 11.93 -7.22 4.45
C VAL A 64 12.95 -8.28 3.99
N PRO A 65 13.65 -8.98 4.91
CA PRO A 65 14.63 -10.01 4.55
C PRO A 65 13.91 -11.26 4.04
N LEU A 66 13.60 -11.25 2.74
CA LEU A 66 13.00 -12.39 2.06
C LEU A 66 14.10 -13.38 1.63
N PRO A 67 13.83 -14.70 1.69
CA PRO A 67 14.70 -15.67 1.05
C PRO A 67 14.67 -15.49 -0.48
N ASP A 68 15.60 -16.11 -1.20
CA ASP A 68 15.50 -16.21 -2.65
C ASP A 68 14.21 -16.97 -3.01
N VAL A 69 13.29 -16.28 -3.67
CA VAL A 69 12.02 -16.84 -4.14
C VAL A 69 12.02 -16.85 -5.66
N ASP A 70 11.84 -18.03 -6.25
CA ASP A 70 11.53 -18.14 -7.67
C ASP A 70 10.07 -17.71 -7.90
N THR A 71 9.90 -16.62 -8.64
CA THR A 71 8.58 -16.05 -8.96
C THR A 71 8.05 -16.52 -10.32
N ALA A 72 8.74 -17.45 -10.98
CA ALA A 72 8.24 -18.05 -12.22
C ALA A 72 6.94 -18.83 -11.96
N LEU A 73 5.94 -18.57 -12.80
CA LEU A 73 4.69 -19.33 -12.75
C LEU A 73 4.92 -20.74 -13.33
N PRO A 74 4.51 -21.82 -12.62
CA PRO A 74 4.66 -23.16 -13.13
C PRO A 74 3.59 -23.47 -14.20
N HIS A 75 4.00 -24.10 -15.29
CA HIS A 75 3.09 -24.58 -16.34
C HIS A 75 2.51 -25.97 -16.07
N THR A 76 3.09 -26.70 -15.11
CA THR A 76 2.61 -28.02 -14.70
C THR A 76 2.67 -28.18 -13.18
N PRO A 77 1.80 -29.01 -12.58
CA PRO A 77 1.90 -29.35 -11.17
C PRO A 77 3.25 -30.00 -10.86
N ARG A 78 3.88 -29.55 -9.77
CA ARG A 78 5.09 -30.19 -9.23
C ARG A 78 4.82 -31.64 -8.81
N ASP A 79 3.65 -31.89 -8.22
CA ASP A 79 3.16 -33.20 -7.80
C ASP A 79 1.69 -33.36 -8.22
N PRO A 80 1.42 -33.97 -9.39
CA PRO A 80 0.06 -34.16 -9.88
C PRO A 80 -0.80 -35.02 -8.96
N ALA A 81 -0.24 -36.09 -8.39
CA ALA A 81 -0.99 -37.02 -7.54
C ALA A 81 -1.38 -36.36 -6.22
N GLY A 82 -0.44 -35.69 -5.57
CA GLY A 82 -0.72 -34.94 -4.35
C GLY A 82 -1.73 -33.81 -4.60
N LEU A 83 -1.64 -33.14 -5.75
CA LEU A 83 -2.61 -32.11 -6.11
C LEU A 83 -4.03 -32.67 -6.29
N ASP A 84 -4.19 -33.85 -6.90
CA ASP A 84 -5.48 -34.51 -7.05
C ASP A 84 -6.09 -34.93 -5.70
N GLU A 85 -5.27 -35.44 -4.78
CA GLU A 85 -5.72 -35.77 -3.42
C GLU A 85 -6.26 -34.53 -2.69
N LEU A 86 -5.53 -33.41 -2.77
CA LEU A 86 -5.97 -32.14 -2.21
C LEU A 86 -7.23 -31.60 -2.89
N ALA A 87 -7.33 -31.76 -4.20
CA ALA A 87 -8.49 -31.35 -4.99
C ALA A 87 -9.76 -32.07 -4.55
N LEU A 88 -9.67 -33.38 -4.32
CA LEU A 88 -10.77 -34.20 -3.82
C LEU A 88 -11.10 -33.84 -2.37
N ARG A 89 -10.09 -33.74 -1.50
CA ARG A 89 -10.26 -33.46 -0.07
C ARG A 89 -11.00 -32.14 0.20
N TRP A 90 -10.68 -31.10 -0.57
CA TRP A 90 -11.26 -29.76 -0.38
C TRP A 90 -12.31 -29.39 -1.43
N GLY A 91 -12.65 -30.29 -2.35
CA GLY A 91 -13.65 -30.05 -3.38
C GLY A 91 -13.29 -28.90 -4.32
N LEU A 92 -12.01 -28.76 -4.69
CA LEU A 92 -11.53 -27.64 -5.52
C LEU A 92 -12.13 -27.66 -6.94
N GLY A 93 -12.48 -28.85 -7.42
CA GLY A 93 -13.30 -29.08 -8.61
C GLY A 93 -12.94 -28.20 -9.81
N GLY A 94 -13.94 -27.49 -10.33
CA GLY A 94 -13.78 -26.67 -11.54
C GLY A 94 -12.80 -25.51 -11.40
N SER A 95 -12.54 -25.00 -10.19
CA SER A 95 -11.57 -23.90 -10.00
C SER A 95 -10.14 -24.37 -10.24
N LEU A 96 -9.78 -25.56 -9.75
CA LEU A 96 -8.47 -26.15 -10.04
C LEU A 96 -8.35 -26.48 -11.53
N GLN A 97 -9.39 -27.07 -12.13
CA GLN A 97 -9.36 -27.42 -13.55
C GLN A 97 -9.12 -26.20 -14.44
N ARG A 98 -9.78 -25.06 -14.15
CA ARG A 98 -9.53 -23.81 -14.89
C ARG A 98 -8.10 -23.32 -14.72
N LEU A 99 -7.54 -23.37 -13.51
CA LEU A 99 -6.15 -22.99 -13.26
C LEU A 99 -5.17 -23.84 -14.06
N LEU A 100 -5.35 -25.17 -14.07
CA LEU A 100 -4.48 -26.08 -14.83
C LEU A 100 -4.53 -25.81 -16.33
N VAL A 101 -5.73 -25.58 -16.88
CA VAL A 101 -5.89 -25.22 -18.30
C VAL A 101 -5.24 -23.87 -18.61
N THR A 102 -5.39 -22.87 -17.74
CA THR A 102 -4.81 -21.53 -17.96
C THR A 102 -3.28 -21.53 -17.87
N LEU A 103 -2.71 -22.27 -16.92
CA LEU A 103 -1.25 -22.32 -16.75
C LEU A 103 -0.57 -23.27 -17.75
N GLY A 104 -1.26 -24.31 -18.21
CA GLY A 104 -0.72 -25.29 -19.16
C GLY A 104 -0.84 -24.90 -20.64
N ALA A 105 -1.52 -23.80 -20.96
CA ALA A 105 -1.63 -23.24 -22.31
C ALA A 105 -0.42 -22.34 -22.63
#